data_AF-A0AB73MKE2-F1
#
_entry.id   AF-A0AB73MKE2-F1
#
_cell.length_a   1.000
_cell.length_b   1.000
_cell.length_c   1.000
_cell.angle_alpha   90.00
_cell.angle_beta   90.00
_cell.angle_gamma   90.00
#
_symmetry.space_group_name_H-M   'P 1'
#
loop_
_entity.id
_entity.type
_entity.pdbx_description
1 polymer ?
#
loop_
_entity_poly.entity_id
_entity_poly.type
_entity_poly.pdbx_seq_one_letter_code
_entity_poly.pdbx_strand_id
1 'polypeptide(L)'
;MVAAAGGGLVLSRLAGLRTARSVRLPAATLTSVDRRLSRVLRHWRPSRAQPGCGCLPTVPNQLRMCFTSLHLPSIRAACALLIAMAGGLAFGAAADDTRLRLTLDAQTRATATLVGQRLHVVLSPGDAEQWFDANVDDGEGGVQLRSDDYNFDGRPDLAVSAMLGQVNEAVWVFVFDPAQRRFHALAAPTRPAVQCEGFFNLVADQQQRSLTSSCRGGPMWYADVYRYDAGGRLYVWRTQQRIESPQIQTLLESGSEDGMPLSVWPMYDPRGVKVASEIGTTLEEPMPVQLHVQVTRLPLYATPTATATKRYLVRGDQADALDVSADGARLQVRYRSAGRSDSVGWIDVDAAMQ
;
A
#
# COMPACT_ATOMS: atom_id res chain seq x y z
N MET A 1 50.27 -0.60 37.07
CA MET A 1 49.95 -0.16 38.45
C MET A 1 48.54 -0.61 38.77
N VAL A 2 48.40 -1.43 39.82
CA VAL A 2 47.17 -1.81 40.57
C VAL A 2 46.06 -2.49 39.74
N ALA A 3 45.96 -3.84 39.70
CA ALA A 3 45.45 -4.81 40.68
C ALA A 3 43.90 -4.79 40.80
N ALA A 4 43.13 -5.86 40.98
CA ALA A 4 43.24 -7.32 40.90
C ALA A 4 41.84 -7.89 41.25
N ALA A 5 41.52 -9.11 40.78
CA ALA A 5 40.53 -10.07 41.32
C ALA A 5 39.02 -9.69 41.23
N GLY A 6 38.05 -10.59 41.05
CA GLY A 6 38.04 -12.06 41.06
C GLY A 6 36.65 -12.57 41.54
N GLY A 7 36.21 -13.72 41.02
CA GLY A 7 35.10 -14.53 41.55
C GLY A 7 33.69 -14.11 41.09
N GLY A 8 32.72 -15.00 40.82
CA GLY A 8 32.66 -16.45 40.91
C GLY A 8 31.27 -16.93 40.47
N LEU A 9 31.20 -18.13 39.94
CA LEU A 9 29.97 -18.89 39.66
C LEU A 9 29.19 -19.14 40.97
N VAL A 10 27.87 -18.98 40.93
CA VAL A 10 26.95 -19.66 41.85
C VAL A 10 25.85 -20.33 41.04
N LEU A 11 25.86 -21.67 41.10
CA LEU A 11 24.77 -22.57 40.76
C LEU A 11 23.66 -22.45 41.81
N SER A 12 22.41 -22.28 41.37
CA SER A 12 21.23 -22.56 42.18
C SER A 12 20.29 -23.49 41.41
N ARG A 13 20.29 -24.76 41.80
CA ARG A 13 19.21 -25.72 41.54
C ARG A 13 18.12 -25.47 42.58
N LEU A 14 16.86 -25.35 42.16
CA LEU A 14 15.70 -25.80 42.94
C LEU A 14 14.58 -26.23 41.99
N ALA A 15 14.10 -27.44 42.22
CA ALA A 15 13.00 -28.09 41.52
C ALA A 15 11.65 -27.73 42.17
N GLY A 16 10.56 -27.79 41.40
CA GLY A 16 9.21 -27.69 41.95
C GLY A 16 8.11 -27.46 40.91
N LEU A 17 7.59 -28.55 40.34
CA LEU A 17 6.32 -28.59 39.63
C LEU A 17 5.15 -28.18 40.55
N ARG A 18 4.24 -27.32 40.07
CA ARG A 18 2.79 -27.59 40.01
C ARG A 18 2.02 -26.48 39.29
N THR A 19 1.21 -26.93 38.36
CA THR A 19 0.23 -26.25 37.52
C THR A 19 -0.96 -25.71 38.33
N ALA A 20 -1.28 -24.42 38.16
CA ALA A 20 -2.64 -23.86 38.16
C ALA A 20 -2.56 -22.35 37.87
N ARG A 21 -2.68 -21.95 36.59
CA ARG A 21 -2.94 -20.55 36.23
C ARG A 21 -4.45 -20.37 36.05
N SER A 22 -5.10 -19.79 37.04
CA SER A 22 -6.41 -19.14 36.88
C SER A 22 -6.18 -17.65 36.61
N VAL A 23 -6.20 -17.27 35.33
CA VAL A 23 -6.20 -15.86 34.93
C VAL A 23 -7.65 -15.47 34.63
N ARG A 24 -8.22 -14.57 35.46
CA ARG A 24 -9.47 -13.86 35.14
C ARG A 24 -9.15 -12.76 34.14
N LEU A 25 -9.76 -12.82 32.96
CA LEU A 25 -9.75 -11.73 31.98
C LEU A 25 -10.95 -10.79 32.27
N PRO A 26 -10.75 -9.47 32.28
CA PRO A 26 -11.84 -8.50 32.37
C PRO A 26 -12.65 -8.47 31.06
N ALA A 27 -13.98 -8.37 31.19
CA ALA A 27 -14.92 -8.30 30.08
C ALA A 27 -14.84 -6.94 29.37
N ALA A 28 -14.04 -6.87 28.30
CA ALA A 28 -14.06 -5.76 27.34
C ALA A 28 -13.52 -6.19 25.97
N THR A 29 -14.06 -7.27 25.40
CA THR A 29 -13.83 -7.65 23.98
C THR A 29 -15.03 -8.44 23.47
N LEU A 30 -16.13 -7.77 23.19
CA LEU A 30 -17.26 -8.32 22.40
C LEU A 30 -17.97 -7.17 21.65
N THR A 31 -17.21 -6.32 20.99
CA THR A 31 -17.72 -5.29 20.05
C THR A 31 -16.64 -4.89 19.04
N SER A 32 -16.05 -5.84 18.30
CA SER A 32 -15.22 -5.48 17.12
C SER A 32 -15.06 -6.56 16.04
N VAL A 33 -15.88 -7.62 16.04
CA VAL A 33 -15.75 -8.72 15.06
C VAL A 33 -16.92 -8.81 14.07
N ASP A 34 -17.89 -7.89 14.10
CA ASP A 34 -19.12 -8.00 13.30
C ASP A 34 -19.41 -6.81 12.36
N ARG A 35 -18.36 -6.22 11.75
CA ARG A 35 -18.51 -5.12 10.77
C ARG A 35 -17.63 -5.23 9.51
N ARG A 36 -17.18 -6.44 9.13
CA ARG A 36 -16.46 -6.68 7.85
C ARG A 36 -17.15 -7.65 6.89
N LEU A 37 -18.46 -7.85 6.99
CA LEU A 37 -19.23 -8.69 6.05
C LEU A 37 -20.52 -8.04 5.49
N SER A 38 -20.66 -6.72 5.56
CA SER A 38 -21.87 -6.01 5.14
C SER A 38 -21.60 -4.88 4.16
N ARG A 39 -20.91 -5.17 3.04
CA ARG A 39 -20.84 -4.25 1.89
C ARG A 39 -20.54 -4.94 0.56
N VAL A 40 -21.12 -6.12 0.35
CA VAL A 40 -21.32 -6.71 -0.98
C VAL A 40 -22.79 -7.11 -1.02
N LEU A 41 -23.52 -6.72 -2.06
CA LEU A 41 -24.99 -6.76 -2.22
C LEU A 41 -25.72 -5.49 -1.75
N ARG A 42 -25.65 -4.44 -2.56
CA ARG A 42 -26.72 -3.42 -2.55
C ARG A 42 -26.86 -2.67 -3.87
N HIS A 43 -27.05 -3.37 -4.99
CA HIS A 43 -27.68 -2.79 -6.19
C HIS A 43 -28.46 -3.85 -6.97
N TRP A 44 -29.77 -3.93 -6.71
CA TRP A 44 -30.78 -4.27 -7.72
C TRP A 44 -32.11 -3.65 -7.26
N ARG A 45 -32.65 -2.73 -8.06
CA ARG A 45 -33.97 -2.10 -7.85
C ARG A 45 -35.04 -2.98 -8.51
N PRO A 46 -36.21 -3.23 -7.89
CA PRO A 46 -37.38 -3.67 -8.62
C PRO A 46 -38.25 -2.47 -9.03
N SER A 47 -38.72 -2.51 -10.27
CA SER A 47 -39.67 -1.55 -10.85
C SER A 47 -41.11 -1.81 -10.39
N ARG A 48 -41.90 -0.73 -10.45
CA ARG A 48 -43.28 -0.50 -9.95
C ARG A 48 -44.36 -1.53 -10.37
N ALA A 49 -45.24 -1.84 -9.39
CA ALA A 49 -46.73 -1.81 -9.33
C ALA A 49 -47.56 -1.95 -10.64
N GLN A 50 -48.75 -2.57 -10.75
CA GLN A 50 -49.85 -3.14 -9.90
C GLN A 50 -50.96 -3.62 -10.91
N PRO A 51 -52.22 -4.00 -10.57
CA PRO A 51 -52.79 -4.76 -9.43
C PRO A 51 -53.82 -5.85 -9.87
N GLY A 52 -54.33 -6.65 -8.93
CA GLY A 52 -55.50 -7.50 -9.15
C GLY A 52 -56.03 -8.26 -7.93
N CYS A 53 -56.90 -7.60 -7.16
CA CYS A 53 -58.13 -8.08 -6.46
C CYS A 53 -58.13 -9.29 -5.48
N GLY A 54 -58.67 -9.07 -4.27
CA GLY A 54 -59.49 -10.09 -3.55
C GLY A 54 -59.21 -10.35 -2.06
N CYS A 55 -60.08 -9.80 -1.19
CA CYS A 55 -60.43 -10.12 0.21
C CYS A 55 -60.35 -11.63 0.63
N LEU A 56 -60.20 -12.13 1.87
CA LEU A 56 -60.30 -11.72 3.31
C LEU A 56 -59.68 -12.91 4.16
N PRO A 57 -59.65 -12.90 5.52
CA PRO A 57 -58.58 -13.49 6.34
C PRO A 57 -58.93 -14.85 7.01
N THR A 58 -57.93 -15.57 7.53
CA THR A 58 -57.98 -16.34 8.80
C THR A 58 -56.61 -16.95 9.15
N VAL A 59 -56.40 -17.17 10.45
CA VAL A 59 -55.13 -17.44 11.17
C VAL A 59 -54.76 -18.95 11.14
N PRO A 60 -53.73 -19.43 11.86
CA PRO A 60 -52.41 -19.81 11.37
C PRO A 60 -52.16 -21.34 11.33
N ASN A 61 -50.96 -21.68 10.86
CA ASN A 61 -50.25 -22.94 11.08
C ASN A 61 -50.69 -24.17 10.28
N GLN A 62 -49.68 -24.71 9.59
CA GLN A 62 -49.61 -25.96 8.82
C GLN A 62 -49.97 -25.90 7.35
N LEU A 63 -48.97 -26.21 6.52
CA LEU A 63 -48.99 -27.18 5.42
C LEU A 63 -47.52 -27.43 5.05
N ARG A 64 -46.96 -28.61 5.36
CA ARG A 64 -46.94 -29.79 4.48
C ARG A 64 -46.45 -29.42 3.08
N MET A 65 -45.14 -29.60 2.87
CA MET A 65 -44.59 -29.75 1.51
C MET A 65 -44.91 -31.16 1.00
N CYS A 66 -45.73 -31.23 -0.04
CA CYS A 66 -45.81 -32.40 -0.91
C CYS A 66 -44.59 -32.42 -1.82
N PHE A 67 -43.66 -33.35 -1.61
CA PHE A 67 -42.64 -33.68 -2.59
C PHE A 67 -43.21 -34.72 -3.56
N THR A 68 -43.38 -34.31 -4.81
CA THR A 68 -43.56 -35.23 -5.93
C THR A 68 -42.29 -36.05 -6.11
N SER A 69 -42.48 -37.36 -6.11
CA SER A 69 -41.51 -38.42 -6.42
C SER A 69 -41.08 -38.39 -7.89
N LEU A 70 -40.10 -39.27 -8.21
CA LEU A 70 -39.52 -39.65 -9.52
C LEU A 70 -38.10 -39.05 -9.69
N HIS A 71 -36.98 -39.78 -9.79
CA HIS A 71 -36.65 -41.21 -9.84
C HIS A 71 -35.18 -41.36 -9.42
N LEU A 72 -34.85 -42.37 -8.59
CA LEU A 72 -33.48 -42.89 -8.44
C LEU A 72 -33.19 -43.92 -9.54
N PRO A 73 -31.92 -44.03 -9.98
CA PRO A 73 -31.35 -45.35 -10.20
C PRO A 73 -30.13 -45.61 -9.30
N SER A 74 -30.23 -46.77 -8.65
CA SER A 74 -29.17 -47.73 -8.28
C SER A 74 -28.01 -47.29 -7.39
N ILE A 75 -28.18 -47.62 -6.12
CA ILE A 75 -27.14 -47.93 -5.13
C ILE A 75 -26.32 -49.13 -5.64
N ARG A 76 -25.12 -48.89 -6.20
CA ARG A 76 -23.98 -49.84 -6.23
C ARG A 76 -22.67 -49.09 -6.50
N ALA A 77 -22.10 -48.44 -5.49
CA ALA A 77 -20.65 -48.18 -5.36
C ALA A 77 -20.36 -47.37 -4.07
N ALA A 78 -20.72 -47.92 -2.92
CA ALA A 78 -20.24 -47.44 -1.63
C ALA A 78 -19.55 -48.63 -0.94
N CYS A 79 -18.28 -48.85 -1.30
CA CYS A 79 -17.26 -49.59 -0.54
C CYS A 79 -15.99 -49.71 -1.41
N ALA A 80 -15.36 -48.58 -1.68
CA ALA A 80 -13.93 -48.52 -1.91
C ALA A 80 -13.39 -47.45 -0.96
N LEU A 81 -12.88 -47.97 0.17
CA LEU A 81 -12.05 -47.34 1.19
C LEU A 81 -11.29 -46.11 0.67
N LEU A 82 -11.43 -44.93 1.28
CA LEU A 82 -10.69 -44.51 2.48
C LEU A 82 -9.16 -44.66 2.41
N ILE A 83 -8.52 -44.48 1.24
CA ILE A 83 -7.08 -44.10 1.14
C ILE A 83 -6.89 -43.18 -0.08
N ALA A 84 -7.35 -41.93 0.00
CA ALA A 84 -6.91 -40.83 -0.87
C ALA A 84 -7.20 -39.43 -0.28
N MET A 85 -7.35 -39.34 1.05
CA MET A 85 -7.55 -38.07 1.79
C MET A 85 -6.36 -37.80 2.73
N ALA A 86 -5.16 -38.21 2.31
CA ALA A 86 -3.88 -37.92 2.96
C ALA A 86 -2.87 -37.32 1.97
N GLY A 87 -3.36 -36.55 0.99
CA GLY A 87 -2.54 -35.79 0.05
C GLY A 87 -2.44 -34.34 0.49
N GLY A 88 -1.44 -34.03 1.31
CA GLY A 88 -0.91 -32.67 1.40
C GLY A 88 -1.65 -31.70 2.32
N LEU A 89 -1.86 -32.05 3.59
CA LEU A 89 -1.63 -31.03 4.63
C LEU A 89 -0.14 -30.72 4.57
N ALA A 90 0.24 -29.76 3.72
CA ALA A 90 1.53 -29.11 3.84
C ALA A 90 1.50 -28.42 5.21
N PHE A 91 2.11 -29.07 6.20
CA PHE A 91 2.65 -28.35 7.33
C PHE A 91 3.45 -27.22 6.71
N GLY A 92 3.02 -25.97 6.93
CA GLY A 92 3.87 -24.83 6.67
C GLY A 92 5.13 -25.10 7.46
N ALA A 93 6.19 -25.51 6.76
CA ALA A 93 7.52 -25.33 7.30
C ALA A 93 7.56 -23.85 7.64
N ALA A 94 7.83 -23.51 8.91
CA ALA A 94 8.27 -22.17 9.23
C ALA A 94 9.38 -21.88 8.22
N ALA A 95 9.12 -20.95 7.30
CA ALA A 95 10.15 -20.50 6.40
C ALA A 95 11.29 -20.09 7.33
N ASP A 96 12.46 -20.64 7.09
CA ASP A 96 13.64 -20.03 7.66
C ASP A 96 13.66 -18.64 7.03
N ASP A 97 13.33 -17.59 7.80
CA ASP A 97 13.21 -16.20 7.30
C ASP A 97 14.54 -15.71 6.69
N THR A 98 15.60 -16.52 6.84
CA THR A 98 16.92 -16.33 6.26
C THR A 98 17.18 -17.15 5.00
N ARG A 99 16.28 -18.04 4.54
CA ARG A 99 16.49 -18.88 3.35
C ARG A 99 15.25 -19.07 2.49
N LEU A 100 15.36 -18.76 1.20
CA LEU A 100 14.34 -18.99 0.19
C LEU A 100 14.81 -19.91 -0.93
N ARG A 101 13.87 -20.67 -1.50
CA ARG A 101 14.06 -21.43 -2.74
C ARG A 101 12.98 -21.04 -3.72
N LEU A 102 13.38 -20.60 -4.90
CA LEU A 102 12.49 -20.00 -5.89
C LEU A 102 12.69 -20.68 -7.25
N THR A 103 11.62 -20.76 -8.03
CA THR A 103 11.70 -21.09 -9.46
C THR A 103 11.61 -19.78 -10.22
N LEU A 104 12.70 -19.35 -10.84
CA LEU A 104 12.78 -18.07 -11.56
C LEU A 104 12.14 -18.19 -12.95
N ASP A 105 12.31 -19.36 -13.58
CA ASP A 105 11.62 -19.75 -14.80
C ASP A 105 11.63 -21.27 -15.00
N ALA A 106 11.23 -21.72 -16.19
CA ALA A 106 11.15 -23.13 -16.53
C ALA A 106 12.49 -23.89 -16.41
N GLN A 107 13.63 -23.21 -16.46
CA GLN A 107 14.96 -23.83 -16.45
C GLN A 107 15.81 -23.42 -15.25
N THR A 108 15.50 -22.30 -14.58
CA THR A 108 16.33 -21.70 -13.56
C THR A 108 15.63 -21.70 -12.20
N ARG A 109 16.33 -22.21 -11.19
CA ARG A 109 15.93 -22.08 -9.78
C ARG A 109 17.02 -21.37 -9.00
N ALA A 110 16.62 -20.62 -7.98
CA ALA A 110 17.53 -19.98 -7.03
C ALA A 110 17.35 -20.55 -5.63
N THR A 111 18.45 -20.67 -4.90
CA THR A 111 18.45 -20.76 -3.44
C THR A 111 19.12 -19.49 -2.91
N ALA A 112 18.37 -18.68 -2.19
CA ALA A 112 18.85 -17.47 -1.54
C ALA A 112 18.96 -17.73 -0.04
N THR A 113 20.09 -17.38 0.58
CA THR A 113 20.35 -17.55 2.02
C THR A 113 21.02 -16.30 2.56
N LEU A 114 20.53 -15.75 3.66
CA LEU A 114 21.17 -14.68 4.39
C LEU A 114 22.25 -15.26 5.30
N VAL A 115 23.49 -14.79 5.13
CA VAL A 115 24.66 -15.22 5.90
C VAL A 115 25.29 -13.98 6.52
N GLY A 116 25.02 -13.76 7.81
CA GLY A 116 25.33 -12.48 8.46
C GLY A 116 24.59 -11.34 7.77
N GLN A 117 25.34 -10.31 7.35
CA GLN A 117 24.78 -9.12 6.68
C GLN A 117 24.74 -9.23 5.15
N ARG A 118 24.94 -10.43 4.60
CA ARG A 118 25.08 -10.65 3.15
C ARG A 118 24.06 -11.64 2.65
N LEU A 119 23.55 -11.40 1.45
CA LEU A 119 22.71 -12.33 0.71
C LEU A 119 23.58 -13.21 -0.18
N HIS A 120 23.55 -14.51 0.05
CA HIS A 120 24.13 -15.54 -0.81
C HIS A 120 23.06 -16.14 -1.71
N VAL A 121 23.27 -16.14 -3.02
CA VAL A 121 22.35 -16.74 -3.99
C VAL A 121 23.09 -17.79 -4.80
N VAL A 122 22.52 -18.99 -4.90
CA VAL A 122 23.00 -20.08 -5.74
C VAL A 122 21.96 -20.42 -6.79
N LEU A 123 22.35 -20.37 -8.06
CA LEU A 123 21.50 -20.66 -9.21
C LEU A 123 21.72 -22.08 -9.72
N SER A 124 20.63 -22.77 -10.06
CA SER A 124 20.65 -24.10 -10.66
C SER A 124 19.88 -24.13 -11.98
N PRO A 125 20.32 -24.94 -12.98
CA PRO A 125 21.52 -25.78 -12.99
C PRO A 125 22.85 -25.01 -13.12
N GLY A 126 23.95 -25.59 -12.65
CA GLY A 126 25.31 -25.05 -12.83
C GLY A 126 25.91 -24.36 -11.59
N ASP A 127 25.17 -24.30 -10.49
CA ASP A 127 25.61 -23.84 -9.16
C ASP A 127 26.37 -22.51 -9.18
N ALA A 128 25.93 -21.57 -10.03
CA ALA A 128 26.50 -20.25 -10.10
C ALA A 128 26.15 -19.46 -8.84
N GLU A 129 27.16 -18.89 -8.18
CA GLU A 129 26.99 -18.18 -6.91
C GLU A 129 27.08 -16.65 -7.06
N GLN A 130 26.29 -15.94 -6.25
CA GLN A 130 26.33 -14.49 -6.13
C GLN A 130 26.25 -14.08 -4.66
N TRP A 131 27.00 -13.04 -4.31
CA TRP A 131 27.02 -12.44 -2.99
C TRP A 131 26.69 -10.97 -3.08
N PHE A 132 25.74 -10.51 -2.26
CA PHE A 132 25.36 -9.12 -2.16
C PHE A 132 25.45 -8.65 -0.72
N ASP A 133 25.93 -7.42 -0.55
CA ASP A 133 25.88 -6.77 0.75
C ASP A 133 24.44 -6.28 0.95
N ALA A 134 23.76 -6.83 1.97
CA ALA A 134 22.42 -6.40 2.33
C ALA A 134 22.45 -5.26 3.36
N ASN A 135 23.63 -4.96 3.95
CA ASN A 135 23.85 -3.87 4.91
C ASN A 135 22.79 -3.79 6.02
N VAL A 136 22.28 -4.95 6.40
CA VAL A 136 21.32 -5.13 7.49
C VAL A 136 22.09 -5.31 8.79
N ASP A 137 21.88 -4.42 9.75
CA ASP A 137 22.25 -4.68 11.13
C ASP A 137 21.17 -5.58 11.75
N ASP A 138 21.53 -6.43 12.70
CA ASP A 138 20.60 -7.32 13.43
C ASP A 138 19.76 -6.55 14.47
N GLY A 139 19.28 -5.37 14.08
CA GLY A 139 18.46 -4.48 14.89
C GLY A 139 17.19 -5.14 15.44
N GLU A 140 16.52 -4.44 16.37
CA GLU A 140 15.46 -4.98 17.25
C GLU A 140 14.29 -5.72 16.54
N GLY A 141 14.07 -5.51 15.24
CA GLY A 141 13.01 -6.14 14.45
C GLY A 141 13.41 -7.36 13.62
N GLY A 142 14.69 -7.73 13.60
CA GLY A 142 15.21 -8.84 12.80
C GLY A 142 15.31 -8.52 11.29
N VAL A 143 15.94 -9.43 10.57
CA VAL A 143 16.11 -9.36 9.11
C VAL A 143 15.19 -10.38 8.45
N GLN A 144 14.57 -9.99 7.33
CA GLN A 144 13.72 -10.88 6.53
C GLN A 144 14.26 -11.01 5.11
N LEU A 145 14.20 -12.23 4.57
CA LEU A 145 14.37 -12.52 3.16
C LEU A 145 13.00 -12.81 2.53
N ARG A 146 12.62 -12.03 1.51
CA ARG A 146 11.33 -12.13 0.80
C ARG A 146 11.54 -12.26 -0.71
N SER A 147 10.45 -12.61 -1.40
CA SER A 147 10.40 -12.67 -2.86
C SER A 147 9.07 -12.12 -3.36
N ASP A 148 9.12 -11.35 -4.43
CA ASP A 148 7.99 -10.76 -5.16
C ASP A 148 8.48 -10.41 -6.59
N ASP A 149 7.62 -9.96 -7.48
CA ASP A 149 7.98 -9.46 -8.82
C ASP A 149 8.18 -7.93 -8.78
N TYR A 150 9.40 -7.47 -8.55
CA TYR A 150 9.72 -6.05 -8.35
C TYR A 150 10.00 -5.30 -9.66
N ASN A 151 10.21 -6.01 -10.76
CA ASN A 151 10.38 -5.43 -12.10
C ASN A 151 9.17 -5.61 -13.03
N PHE A 152 8.14 -6.32 -12.57
CA PHE A 152 6.87 -6.61 -13.25
C PHE A 152 7.04 -7.44 -14.53
N ASP A 153 8.04 -8.32 -14.59
CA ASP A 153 8.35 -9.17 -15.73
C ASP A 153 7.71 -10.58 -15.65
N GLY A 154 7.00 -10.87 -14.56
CA GLY A 154 6.34 -12.13 -14.27
C GLY A 154 7.24 -13.17 -13.60
N ARG A 155 8.45 -12.80 -13.18
CA ARG A 155 9.41 -13.69 -12.51
C ARG A 155 9.68 -13.19 -11.09
N PRO A 156 9.93 -14.11 -10.15
CA PRO A 156 10.24 -13.73 -8.79
C PRO A 156 11.64 -13.12 -8.69
N ASP A 157 11.69 -11.94 -8.09
CA ASP A 157 12.86 -11.26 -7.60
C ASP A 157 13.08 -11.56 -6.10
N LEU A 158 14.16 -11.01 -5.54
CA LEU A 158 14.51 -11.14 -4.13
C LEU A 158 14.50 -9.77 -3.46
N ALA A 159 14.14 -9.73 -2.18
CA ALA A 159 14.46 -8.59 -1.33
C ALA A 159 14.88 -9.03 0.06
N VAL A 160 15.81 -8.27 0.64
CA VAL A 160 16.16 -8.34 2.05
C VAL A 160 15.62 -7.10 2.72
N SER A 161 15.06 -7.24 3.92
CA SER A 161 14.59 -6.10 4.69
C SER A 161 14.99 -6.17 6.15
N ALA A 162 15.09 -5.01 6.79
CA ALA A 162 15.34 -4.89 8.22
C ALA A 162 14.65 -3.65 8.78
N MET A 163 14.19 -3.74 10.03
CA MET A 163 13.61 -2.61 10.73
C MET A 163 14.70 -1.59 11.11
N LEU A 164 14.54 -0.35 10.67
CA LEU A 164 15.28 0.82 11.13
C LEU A 164 14.40 1.60 12.11
N GLY A 165 14.59 1.33 13.41
CA GLY A 165 13.70 1.81 14.46
C GLY A 165 12.40 1.02 14.48
N GLN A 166 11.30 1.67 14.86
CA GLN A 166 10.03 0.97 15.17
C GLN A 166 9.03 0.90 14.00
N VAL A 167 9.21 1.71 12.94
CA VAL A 167 8.16 1.92 11.92
C VAL A 167 8.68 1.95 10.48
N ASN A 168 9.98 2.05 10.28
CA ASN A 168 10.58 2.11 8.95
C ASN A 168 11.29 0.79 8.68
N GLU A 169 10.83 0.05 7.69
CA GLU A 169 11.54 -1.11 7.17
C GLU A 169 12.41 -0.71 5.99
N ALA A 170 13.74 -0.75 6.11
CA ALA A 170 14.61 -0.60 4.95
C ALA A 170 14.56 -1.86 4.10
N VAL A 171 14.50 -1.70 2.76
CA VAL A 171 14.39 -2.80 1.81
C VAL A 171 15.47 -2.70 0.74
N TRP A 172 16.21 -3.79 0.54
CA TRP A 172 17.17 -3.96 -0.55
C TRP A 172 16.62 -4.96 -1.55
N VAL A 173 16.43 -4.53 -2.78
CA VAL A 173 15.85 -5.35 -3.85
C VAL A 173 16.94 -5.85 -4.79
N PHE A 174 16.82 -7.12 -5.19
CA PHE A 174 17.70 -7.78 -6.15
C PHE A 174 16.85 -8.37 -7.27
N VAL A 175 16.97 -7.78 -8.46
CA VAL A 175 16.18 -8.14 -9.64
C VAL A 175 16.88 -9.22 -10.44
N PHE A 176 16.14 -10.21 -10.94
CA PHE A 176 16.66 -11.27 -11.79
C PHE A 176 16.73 -10.83 -13.26
N ASP A 177 17.92 -10.94 -13.86
CA ASP A 177 18.12 -10.84 -15.30
C ASP A 177 18.02 -12.22 -15.95
N PRO A 178 16.97 -12.52 -16.74
CA PRO A 178 16.86 -13.81 -17.42
C PRO A 178 17.85 -13.95 -18.59
N ALA A 179 18.28 -12.84 -19.22
CA ALA A 179 19.21 -12.88 -20.35
C ALA A 179 20.63 -13.19 -19.88
N GLN A 180 21.04 -12.63 -18.74
CA GLN A 180 22.34 -12.90 -18.12
C GLN A 180 22.30 -14.02 -17.08
N ARG A 181 21.11 -14.50 -16.74
CA ARG A 181 20.85 -15.53 -15.72
C ARG A 181 21.54 -15.20 -14.40
N ARG A 182 21.30 -13.98 -13.90
CA ARG A 182 21.91 -13.48 -12.65
C ARG A 182 21.05 -12.43 -11.99
N PHE A 183 21.19 -12.26 -10.69
CA PHE A 183 20.62 -11.14 -9.96
C PHE A 183 21.49 -9.88 -10.05
N HIS A 184 20.88 -8.72 -9.91
CA HIS A 184 21.55 -7.44 -9.70
C HIS A 184 20.79 -6.57 -8.70
N ALA A 185 21.52 -5.80 -7.89
CA ALA A 185 20.92 -4.91 -6.90
C ALA A 185 20.20 -3.74 -7.60
N LEU A 186 18.97 -3.48 -7.20
CA LEU A 186 18.15 -2.38 -7.69
C LEU A 186 18.35 -1.16 -6.79
N ALA A 187 18.88 -0.08 -7.36
CA ALA A 187 19.00 1.19 -6.66
C ALA A 187 17.71 2.01 -6.78
N ALA A 188 17.22 2.54 -5.66
CA ALA A 188 16.11 3.49 -5.66
C ALA A 188 16.53 4.81 -6.38
N PRO A 189 15.78 5.26 -7.41
CA PRO A 189 16.02 6.55 -8.04
C PRO A 189 15.85 7.69 -7.03
N THR A 190 16.80 8.64 -7.02
CA THR A 190 16.77 9.80 -6.11
C THR A 190 16.46 11.12 -6.81
N ARG A 191 16.13 11.06 -8.11
CA ARG A 191 15.82 12.24 -8.93
C ARG A 191 14.50 12.06 -9.68
N PRO A 192 13.62 13.07 -9.69
CA PRO A 192 13.60 14.29 -8.84
C PRO A 192 13.68 13.96 -7.33
N ALA A 193 13.93 14.98 -6.49
CA ALA A 193 14.11 14.78 -5.06
C ALA A 193 12.91 14.02 -4.46
N VAL A 194 13.21 12.88 -3.85
CA VAL A 194 12.28 11.97 -3.18
C VAL A 194 12.22 12.26 -1.68
N GLN A 195 11.23 11.73 -0.98
CA GLN A 195 11.12 11.90 0.48
C GLN A 195 11.82 10.77 1.24
N CYS A 196 11.73 9.56 0.71
CA CYS A 196 12.36 8.37 1.25
C CYS A 196 13.72 8.19 0.56
N GLU A 197 14.80 8.35 1.32
CA GLU A 197 16.17 8.16 0.84
C GLU A 197 16.51 6.66 0.70
N GLY A 198 15.87 5.99 -0.26
CA GLY A 198 15.95 4.53 -0.46
C GLY A 198 14.58 3.88 -0.54
N PHE A 199 14.53 2.55 -0.57
CA PHE A 199 13.27 1.82 -0.46
C PHE A 199 12.95 1.54 1.01
N PHE A 200 11.79 2.00 1.44
CA PHE A 200 11.25 1.81 2.77
C PHE A 200 9.83 1.29 2.72
N ASN A 201 9.48 0.35 3.61
CA ASN A 201 8.15 -0.27 3.70
C ASN A 201 7.58 -0.57 2.29
N LEU A 202 8.41 -1.19 1.45
CA LEU A 202 8.24 -1.23 0.00
C LEU A 202 7.09 -2.16 -0.39
N VAL A 203 6.20 -1.68 -1.24
CA VAL A 203 5.09 -2.47 -1.80
C VAL A 203 5.18 -2.48 -3.33
N ALA A 204 5.11 -3.68 -3.93
CA ALA A 204 4.96 -3.85 -5.37
C ALA A 204 3.48 -4.00 -5.74
N ASP A 205 2.95 -3.05 -6.51
CA ASP A 205 1.59 -3.11 -7.05
C ASP A 205 1.63 -3.70 -8.46
N GLN A 206 1.28 -4.98 -8.57
CA GLN A 206 1.25 -5.73 -9.84
C GLN A 206 0.20 -5.19 -10.83
N GLN A 207 -0.89 -4.60 -10.32
CA GLN A 207 -1.95 -4.06 -11.19
C GLN A 207 -1.53 -2.73 -11.79
N GLN A 208 -0.92 -1.85 -10.98
CA GLN A 208 -0.46 -0.54 -11.41
C GLN A 208 0.97 -0.53 -11.97
N ARG A 209 1.68 -1.67 -11.86
CA ARG A 209 3.09 -1.85 -12.22
C ARG A 209 3.96 -0.74 -11.63
N SER A 210 3.81 -0.55 -10.32
CA SER A 210 4.52 0.49 -9.58
C SER A 210 5.07 -0.03 -8.26
N LEU A 211 6.19 0.53 -7.84
CA LEU A 211 6.74 0.33 -6.51
C LEU A 211 6.39 1.54 -5.65
N THR A 212 5.76 1.34 -4.51
CA THR A 212 5.49 2.41 -3.54
C THR A 212 6.40 2.22 -2.34
N SER A 213 7.27 3.19 -2.11
CA SER A 213 8.09 3.30 -0.90
C SER A 213 7.40 4.26 0.06
N SER A 214 7.29 3.88 1.33
CA SER A 214 6.75 4.75 2.37
C SER A 214 7.67 4.82 3.58
N CYS A 215 7.85 6.00 4.12
CA CYS A 215 8.75 6.23 5.25
C CYS A 215 8.16 7.28 6.19
N ARG A 216 8.42 7.11 7.48
CA ARG A 216 8.11 8.11 8.48
C ARG A 216 9.30 9.04 8.67
N GLY A 217 9.06 10.34 8.49
CA GLY A 217 10.03 11.41 8.73
C GLY A 217 9.42 12.51 9.59
N GLY A 218 10.03 12.79 10.75
CA GLY A 218 9.43 13.70 11.72
C GLY A 218 8.02 13.24 12.14
N PRO A 219 7.02 14.12 12.18
CA PRO A 219 5.66 13.76 12.60
C PRO A 219 4.81 13.10 11.48
N MET A 220 5.32 12.99 10.25
CA MET A 220 4.50 12.61 9.08
C MET A 220 5.00 11.35 8.38
N TRP A 221 4.09 10.74 7.64
CA TRP A 221 4.39 9.72 6.65
C TRP A 221 4.55 10.37 5.28
N TYR A 222 5.52 9.87 4.53
CA TYR A 222 5.77 10.22 3.15
C TYR A 222 5.69 8.99 2.26
N ALA A 223 5.36 9.19 0.98
CA ALA A 223 5.50 8.15 -0.02
C ALA A 223 6.15 8.66 -1.31
N ASP A 224 6.91 7.75 -1.93
CA ASP A 224 7.45 7.88 -3.28
C ASP A 224 6.99 6.69 -4.12
N VAL A 225 6.56 6.96 -5.34
CA VAL A 225 6.07 5.96 -6.28
C VAL A 225 6.97 5.91 -7.49
N TYR A 226 7.43 4.71 -7.81
CA TYR A 226 8.33 4.43 -8.92
C TYR A 226 7.64 3.59 -9.99
N ARG A 227 8.03 3.80 -11.25
CA ARG A 227 7.62 2.97 -12.38
C ARG A 227 8.81 2.68 -13.29
N TYR A 228 8.68 1.64 -14.10
CA TYR A 228 9.66 1.35 -15.15
C TYR A 228 9.25 2.05 -16.45
N ASP A 229 10.23 2.63 -17.14
CA ASP A 229 10.04 3.06 -18.52
C ASP A 229 10.08 1.86 -19.49
N ALA A 230 9.79 2.10 -20.76
CA ALA A 230 9.78 1.06 -21.78
C ALA A 230 11.16 0.39 -22.00
N GLY A 231 12.25 1.01 -21.53
CA GLY A 231 13.60 0.46 -21.57
C GLY A 231 13.99 -0.33 -20.31
N GLY A 232 13.07 -0.50 -19.37
CA GLY A 232 13.33 -1.23 -18.12
C GLY A 232 14.11 -0.40 -17.08
N ARG A 233 14.16 0.93 -17.23
CA ARG A 233 14.76 1.80 -16.21
C ARG A 233 13.70 2.26 -15.22
N LEU A 234 13.95 2.02 -13.94
CA LEU A 234 13.13 2.55 -12.85
C LEU A 234 13.30 4.08 -12.74
N TYR A 235 12.20 4.80 -12.59
CA TYR A 235 12.19 6.25 -12.39
C TYR A 235 11.15 6.65 -11.34
N VAL A 236 11.33 7.81 -10.70
CA VAL A 236 10.32 8.40 -9.81
C VAL A 236 9.14 8.84 -10.66
N TRP A 237 8.00 8.18 -10.52
CA TRP A 237 6.77 8.57 -11.21
C TRP A 237 6.00 9.62 -10.44
N ARG A 238 5.99 9.52 -9.10
CA ARG A 238 5.32 10.46 -8.19
C ARG A 238 6.07 10.54 -6.86
N THR A 239 6.06 11.70 -6.21
CA THR A 239 6.60 11.85 -4.85
C THR A 239 5.71 12.81 -4.05
N GLN A 240 5.59 12.58 -2.74
CA GLN A 240 4.85 13.45 -1.84
C GLN A 240 5.67 14.69 -1.47
N GLN A 241 5.11 15.89 -1.60
CA GLN A 241 5.76 17.14 -1.20
C GLN A 241 4.86 17.90 -0.23
N ARG A 242 5.35 18.16 0.97
CA ARG A 242 4.60 18.87 2.00
C ARG A 242 4.23 20.28 1.52
N ILE A 243 2.99 20.69 1.77
CA ILE A 243 2.58 22.09 1.63
C ILE A 243 2.93 22.81 2.93
N GLU A 244 3.91 23.71 2.87
CA GLU A 244 4.37 24.49 4.03
C GLU A 244 3.40 25.62 4.43
N SER A 245 2.61 26.13 3.48
CA SER A 245 1.68 27.26 3.68
C SER A 245 0.48 26.87 4.56
N PRO A 246 0.35 27.38 5.79
CA PRO A 246 -0.80 27.10 6.65
C PRO A 246 -2.12 27.60 6.04
N GLN A 247 -2.08 28.73 5.34
CA GLN A 247 -3.26 29.30 4.69
C GLN A 247 -3.82 28.38 3.61
N ILE A 248 -2.95 27.70 2.85
CA ILE A 248 -3.40 26.71 1.85
C ILE A 248 -3.99 25.47 2.56
N GLN A 249 -3.37 25.02 3.65
CA GLN A 249 -3.92 23.91 4.43
C GLN A 249 -5.34 24.24 4.91
N THR A 250 -5.55 25.45 5.47
CA THR A 250 -6.86 25.91 5.93
C THR A 250 -7.85 26.14 4.77
N LEU A 251 -7.41 26.73 3.66
CA LEU A 251 -8.28 26.99 2.51
C LEU A 251 -8.84 25.69 1.91
N LEU A 252 -8.02 24.63 1.92
CA LEU A 252 -8.36 23.33 1.35
C LEU A 252 -8.82 22.30 2.38
N GLU A 253 -8.99 22.70 3.66
CA GLU A 253 -9.31 21.82 4.79
C GLU A 253 -10.34 20.76 4.38
N SER A 254 -9.86 19.53 4.20
CA SER A 254 -10.61 18.45 3.56
C SER A 254 -11.43 17.62 4.54
N GLY A 255 -11.51 18.02 5.82
CA GLY A 255 -12.22 17.29 6.86
C GLY A 255 -11.70 15.86 7.08
N SER A 256 -10.45 15.55 6.71
CA SER A 256 -9.88 14.21 6.91
C SER A 256 -9.82 13.88 8.40
N GLU A 257 -10.48 12.78 8.80
CA GLU A 257 -10.63 12.35 10.20
C GLU A 257 -9.28 12.12 10.91
N ASP A 258 -8.23 11.80 10.15
CA ASP A 258 -6.89 11.50 10.67
C ASP A 258 -5.98 12.74 10.83
N GLY A 259 -6.43 13.92 10.39
CA GLY A 259 -5.70 15.18 10.57
C GLY A 259 -4.34 15.28 9.84
N MET A 260 -4.10 14.44 8.84
CA MET A 260 -2.87 14.48 8.03
C MET A 260 -2.88 15.71 7.11
N PRO A 261 -1.80 16.50 7.06
CA PRO A 261 -1.76 17.70 6.23
C PRO A 261 -1.72 17.34 4.74
N LEU A 262 -2.28 18.23 3.92
CA LEU A 262 -2.24 18.08 2.47
C LEU A 262 -0.81 18.22 1.96
N SER A 263 -0.55 17.49 0.88
CA SER A 263 0.70 17.49 0.13
C SER A 263 0.43 17.73 -1.34
N VAL A 264 1.37 18.37 -2.03
CA VAL A 264 1.44 18.32 -3.49
C VAL A 264 2.03 16.97 -3.88
N TRP A 265 1.48 16.35 -4.91
CA TRP A 265 2.00 15.12 -5.47
C TRP A 265 2.33 15.30 -6.95
N PRO A 266 3.51 15.85 -7.27
CA PRO A 266 3.92 16.02 -8.64
C PRO A 266 4.16 14.66 -9.31
N MET A 267 3.79 14.60 -10.58
CA MET A 267 3.98 13.44 -11.45
C MET A 267 5.05 13.77 -12.47
N TYR A 268 5.92 12.80 -12.74
CA TYR A 268 7.08 12.99 -13.60
C TYR A 268 7.09 11.99 -14.75
N ASP A 269 7.68 12.41 -15.86
CA ASP A 269 8.03 11.52 -16.96
C ASP A 269 9.32 10.73 -16.65
N PRO A 270 9.70 9.75 -17.49
CA PRO A 270 10.95 9.00 -17.31
C PRO A 270 12.25 9.82 -17.36
N ARG A 271 12.19 11.09 -17.75
CA ARG A 271 13.34 12.02 -17.77
C ARG A 271 13.40 12.86 -16.49
N GLY A 272 12.44 12.68 -15.57
CA GLY A 272 12.32 13.46 -14.35
C GLY A 272 11.70 14.83 -14.56
N VAL A 273 11.05 15.08 -15.70
CA VAL A 273 10.33 16.33 -15.97
C VAL A 273 8.94 16.24 -15.36
N LYS A 274 8.59 17.23 -14.53
CA LYS A 274 7.23 17.33 -13.97
C LYS A 274 6.23 17.57 -15.10
N VAL A 275 5.26 16.67 -15.24
CA VAL A 275 4.20 16.74 -16.27
C VAL A 275 2.85 17.16 -15.71
N ALA A 276 2.61 16.91 -14.42
CA ALA A 276 1.37 17.29 -13.73
C ALA A 276 1.61 17.31 -12.21
N SER A 277 0.61 17.77 -11.46
CA SER A 277 0.53 17.61 -10.02
C SER A 277 -0.93 17.62 -9.58
N GLU A 278 -1.17 17.04 -8.41
CA GLU A 278 -2.45 17.05 -7.72
C GLU A 278 -2.20 17.27 -6.23
N ILE A 279 -3.17 17.80 -5.50
CA ILE A 279 -3.08 17.95 -4.05
C ILE A 279 -3.97 16.92 -3.35
N GLY A 280 -3.45 16.30 -2.29
CA GLY A 280 -4.12 15.24 -1.53
C GLY A 280 -3.39 14.93 -0.23
N THR A 281 -4.00 14.12 0.62
CA THR A 281 -3.44 13.69 1.92
C THR A 281 -2.52 12.48 1.76
N THR A 282 -3.01 11.40 1.16
CA THR A 282 -2.28 10.14 0.96
C THR A 282 -2.55 9.56 -0.43
N LEU A 283 -1.90 8.45 -0.80
CA LEU A 283 -2.15 7.76 -2.08
C LEU A 283 -3.49 7.01 -2.10
N GLU A 284 -4.04 6.68 -0.94
CA GLU A 284 -5.29 5.93 -0.77
C GLU A 284 -6.53 6.84 -0.78
N GLU A 285 -6.35 8.11 -0.41
CA GLU A 285 -7.43 9.09 -0.35
C GLU A 285 -7.73 9.68 -1.74
N PRO A 286 -8.97 10.15 -1.99
CA PRO A 286 -9.32 10.77 -3.25
C PRO A 286 -8.46 12.00 -3.57
N MET A 287 -7.93 12.03 -4.79
CA MET A 287 -7.15 13.14 -5.32
C MET A 287 -7.67 13.54 -6.72
N PRO A 288 -7.62 14.83 -7.09
CA PRO A 288 -7.24 15.98 -6.24
C PRO A 288 -8.35 16.39 -5.27
N VAL A 289 -7.98 17.04 -4.16
CA VAL A 289 -8.94 17.74 -3.29
C VAL A 289 -9.58 18.93 -4.01
N GLN A 290 -10.82 19.28 -3.64
CA GLN A 290 -11.56 20.36 -4.30
C GLN A 290 -11.50 21.67 -3.50
N LEU A 291 -11.12 22.75 -4.19
CA LEU A 291 -11.38 24.11 -3.77
C LEU A 291 -12.87 24.44 -3.96
N HIS A 292 -13.49 24.97 -2.91
CA HIS A 292 -14.83 25.53 -2.96
C HIS A 292 -14.77 27.05 -2.88
N VAL A 293 -15.16 27.75 -3.95
CA VAL A 293 -15.04 29.21 -4.02
C VAL A 293 -16.13 29.88 -3.18
N GLN A 294 -15.73 30.61 -2.13
CA GLN A 294 -16.65 31.32 -1.21
C GLN A 294 -16.84 32.80 -1.55
N VAL A 295 -15.84 33.42 -2.19
CA VAL A 295 -15.89 34.83 -2.59
C VAL A 295 -16.69 35.05 -3.87
N THR A 296 -17.29 36.23 -4.01
CA THR A 296 -18.13 36.58 -5.18
C THR A 296 -17.36 36.45 -6.49
N ARG A 297 -16.09 36.86 -6.51
CA ARG A 297 -15.19 36.78 -7.67
C ARG A 297 -13.77 36.50 -7.19
N LEU A 298 -13.20 35.39 -7.62
CA LEU A 298 -11.84 34.98 -7.33
C LEU A 298 -10.98 35.08 -8.60
N PRO A 299 -10.04 36.04 -8.72
CA PRO A 299 -9.20 36.17 -9.90
C PRO A 299 -8.40 34.90 -10.20
N LEU A 300 -8.36 34.53 -11.49
CA LEU A 300 -7.66 33.33 -11.99
C LEU A 300 -6.52 33.74 -12.92
N TYR A 301 -5.29 33.71 -12.44
CA TYR A 301 -4.09 34.15 -13.13
C TYR A 301 -3.50 33.06 -14.04
N ALA A 302 -2.81 33.45 -15.12
CA ALA A 302 -2.21 32.50 -16.05
C ALA A 302 -0.93 31.84 -15.49
N THR A 303 -0.17 32.56 -14.68
CA THR A 303 1.10 32.13 -14.07
C THR A 303 1.11 32.48 -12.58
N PRO A 304 1.98 31.85 -11.77
CA PRO A 304 2.05 32.16 -10.34
C PRO A 304 2.57 33.58 -10.07
N THR A 305 3.26 34.21 -11.03
CA THR A 305 3.82 35.57 -10.87
C THR A 305 3.01 36.67 -11.56
N ALA A 306 1.94 36.32 -12.29
CA ALA A 306 1.13 37.31 -13.02
C ALA A 306 0.39 38.23 -12.04
N THR A 307 0.38 39.53 -12.33
CA THR A 307 -0.23 40.57 -11.48
C THR A 307 -1.60 41.03 -11.96
N ALA A 308 -2.03 40.62 -13.16
CA ALA A 308 -3.33 40.98 -13.73
C ALA A 308 -3.99 39.80 -14.44
N THR A 309 -5.33 39.78 -14.43
CA THR A 309 -6.12 38.79 -15.15
C THR A 309 -7.52 39.31 -15.45
N LYS A 310 -8.13 38.80 -16.53
CA LYS A 310 -9.54 38.99 -16.86
C LYS A 310 -10.40 37.76 -16.49
N ARG A 311 -9.75 36.64 -16.18
CA ARG A 311 -10.39 35.37 -15.81
C ARG A 311 -10.65 35.36 -14.31
N TYR A 312 -11.75 34.76 -13.90
CA TYR A 312 -12.11 34.61 -12.49
C TYR A 312 -13.02 33.39 -12.32
N LEU A 313 -13.01 32.83 -11.12
CA LEU A 313 -14.02 31.92 -10.61
C LEU A 313 -15.06 32.73 -9.82
N VAL A 314 -16.25 32.20 -9.64
CA VAL A 314 -17.33 32.83 -8.88
C VAL A 314 -17.75 31.98 -7.70
N ARG A 315 -18.44 32.59 -6.73
CA ARG A 315 -18.98 31.88 -5.56
C ARG A 315 -19.78 30.65 -5.98
N GLY A 316 -19.50 29.52 -5.35
CA GLY A 316 -20.13 28.23 -5.60
C GLY A 316 -19.46 27.40 -6.70
N ASP A 317 -18.47 27.95 -7.42
CA ASP A 317 -17.62 27.14 -8.28
C ASP A 317 -16.81 26.14 -7.44
N GLN A 318 -16.64 24.94 -7.99
CA GLN A 318 -15.72 23.93 -7.50
C GLN A 318 -14.57 23.78 -8.50
N ALA A 319 -13.34 23.71 -7.99
CA ALA A 319 -12.15 23.50 -8.81
C ALA A 319 -11.22 22.49 -8.17
N ASP A 320 -10.54 21.68 -8.99
CA ASP A 320 -9.52 20.75 -8.54
C ASP A 320 -8.27 21.52 -8.08
N ALA A 321 -7.75 21.24 -6.89
CA ALA A 321 -6.48 21.79 -6.41
C ALA A 321 -5.29 20.98 -6.95
N LEU A 322 -4.36 21.64 -7.65
CA LEU A 322 -3.33 20.97 -8.43
C LEU A 322 -1.90 21.19 -7.91
N ASP A 323 -1.55 22.40 -7.50
CA ASP A 323 -0.17 22.77 -7.21
C ASP A 323 -0.06 24.01 -6.33
N VAL A 324 1.12 24.28 -5.78
CA VAL A 324 1.41 25.45 -4.95
C VAL A 324 2.59 26.23 -5.52
N SER A 325 2.54 27.55 -5.47
CA SER A 325 3.65 28.40 -5.91
C SER A 325 4.85 28.25 -4.97
N ALA A 326 6.05 28.56 -5.47
CA ALA A 326 7.28 28.39 -4.69
C ALA A 326 7.31 29.21 -3.37
N ASP A 327 6.59 30.33 -3.32
CA ASP A 327 6.43 31.17 -2.13
C ASP A 327 5.24 30.77 -1.24
N GLY A 328 4.45 29.76 -1.63
CA GLY A 328 3.29 29.29 -0.88
C GLY A 328 2.08 30.23 -0.89
N ALA A 329 2.11 31.31 -1.69
CA ALA A 329 1.06 32.34 -1.70
C ALA A 329 -0.05 32.08 -2.73
N ARG A 330 0.17 31.19 -3.70
CA ARG A 330 -0.80 30.87 -4.76
C ARG A 330 -1.06 29.38 -4.89
N LEU A 331 -2.30 29.08 -5.21
CA LEU A 331 -2.80 27.74 -5.47
C LEU A 331 -3.15 27.62 -6.96
N GLN A 332 -2.58 26.62 -7.64
CA GLN A 332 -3.02 26.26 -8.97
C GLN A 332 -4.29 25.43 -8.90
N VAL A 333 -5.27 25.80 -9.71
CA VAL A 333 -6.56 25.12 -9.77
C VAL A 333 -6.97 24.81 -11.20
N ARG A 334 -7.76 23.74 -11.36
CA ARG A 334 -8.44 23.41 -12.62
C ARG A 334 -9.94 23.47 -12.42
N TYR A 335 -10.57 24.38 -13.13
CA TYR A 335 -12.01 24.50 -13.22
C TYR A 335 -12.54 23.80 -14.47
N ARG A 336 -13.51 22.91 -14.29
CA ARG A 336 -14.18 22.19 -15.39
C ARG A 336 -15.57 22.78 -15.58
N SER A 337 -15.79 23.43 -16.72
CA SER A 337 -17.09 24.03 -17.05
C SER A 337 -17.89 23.07 -17.94
N ALA A 338 -19.18 22.88 -17.65
CA ALA A 338 -20.04 22.06 -18.48
C ALA A 338 -20.09 22.60 -19.94
N GLY A 339 -19.57 21.81 -20.89
CA GLY A 339 -19.57 22.15 -22.32
C GLY A 339 -18.46 23.09 -22.79
N ARG A 340 -17.44 23.38 -21.96
CA ARG A 340 -16.24 24.13 -22.36
C ARG A 340 -14.97 23.38 -21.96
N SER A 341 -13.84 23.75 -22.56
CA SER A 341 -12.53 23.24 -22.18
C SER A 341 -12.18 23.64 -20.74
N ASP A 342 -11.46 22.74 -20.06
CA ASP A 342 -10.90 22.98 -18.73
C ASP A 342 -10.10 24.29 -18.68
N SER A 343 -10.27 25.01 -17.57
CA SER A 343 -9.55 26.25 -17.28
C SER A 343 -8.57 26.03 -16.14
N VAL A 344 -7.28 26.02 -16.46
CA VAL A 344 -6.20 25.96 -15.46
C VAL A 344 -5.68 27.37 -15.19
N GLY A 345 -5.41 27.68 -13.93
CA GLY A 345 -4.80 28.95 -13.53
C GLY A 345 -4.46 28.99 -12.04
N TRP A 346 -3.96 30.13 -11.60
CA TRP A 346 -3.50 30.36 -10.23
C TRP A 346 -4.44 31.33 -9.52
N ILE A 347 -4.83 31.02 -8.30
CA ILE A 347 -5.57 31.94 -7.42
C ILE A 347 -4.64 32.45 -6.33
N ASP A 348 -4.92 33.66 -5.86
CA ASP A 348 -4.30 34.22 -4.66
C ASP A 348 -5.01 33.65 -3.44
N VAL A 349 -4.26 33.09 -2.49
CA VAL A 349 -4.82 32.38 -1.34
C VAL A 349 -5.52 33.35 -0.39
N ASP A 350 -4.93 34.52 -0.13
CA ASP A 350 -5.53 35.53 0.75
C ASP A 350 -6.84 36.05 0.13
N ALA A 351 -6.88 36.27 -1.19
CA ALA A 351 -8.10 36.67 -1.88
C ALA A 351 -9.21 35.61 -1.86
N ALA A 352 -8.87 34.33 -1.71
CA ALA A 352 -9.85 33.24 -1.60
C ALA A 352 -10.48 33.11 -0.21
N MET A 353 -9.83 33.67 0.82
CA MET A 353 -10.22 33.56 2.23
C MET A 353 -10.98 34.80 2.78
N GLN A 354 -11.17 35.84 1.98
CA GLN A 354 -11.87 37.09 2.36
C GLN A 354 -13.40 36.95 2.41
#